data_AF-A0A7Z9UDQ1-F1
#
_entry.id   AF-A0A7Z9UDQ1-F1
#
_cell.length_a   1.000
_cell.length_b   1.000
_cell.length_c   1.000
_cell.angle_alpha   90.00
_cell.angle_beta   90.00
_cell.angle_gamma   90.00
#
_symmetry.space_group_name_H-M   'P 1'
#
loop_
_entity.id
_entity.type
_entity.pdbx_description
1 polymer ?
#
loop_
_entity_poly.entity_id
_entity_poly.type
_entity_poly.pdbx_seq_one_letter_code
_entity_poly.pdbx_strand_id
1 'polypeptide(L)' 'PHLHGRGFGSAILRHLLRLVDREVRNDASVTLHATPGTEPFYERFGFNPSATPFLMTRSRQE' A
#
# COMPACT_ATOMS: atom_id res chain seq x y z
N PRO A 1 -4.45 7.96 17.94
CA PRO A 1 -5.44 8.95 17.44
C PRO A 1 -4.85 10.31 17.04
N HIS A 2 -4.05 10.94 17.90
CA HIS A 2 -3.65 12.35 17.75
C HIS A 2 -2.75 12.70 16.53
N LEU A 3 -2.23 11.69 15.83
CA LEU A 3 -1.38 11.86 14.65
C LEU A 3 -2.09 11.53 13.33
N HIS A 4 -3.33 11.02 13.39
CA HIS A 4 -4.11 10.71 12.19
C HIS A 4 -4.45 11.99 11.42
N GLY A 5 -4.61 11.88 10.10
CA GLY A 5 -4.93 13.03 9.24
C GLY A 5 -3.75 13.98 8.95
N ARG A 6 -2.57 13.75 9.54
CA ARG A 6 -1.37 14.60 9.34
C ARG A 6 -0.42 14.12 8.24
N GLY A 7 -0.82 13.12 7.46
CA GLY A 7 -0.03 12.59 6.34
C GLY A 7 1.08 11.61 6.71
N PHE A 8 1.32 11.31 8.00
CA PHE A 8 2.38 10.37 8.42
C PHE A 8 2.23 8.98 7.79
N GLY A 9 1.02 8.41 7.79
CA GLY A 9 0.78 7.10 7.16
C GLY A 9 1.10 7.13 5.66
N SER A 10 0.76 8.23 4.97
CA SER A 10 1.11 8.41 3.56
C SER A 10 2.61 8.55 3.35
N ALA A 11 3.33 9.24 4.23
CA ALA A 11 4.78 9.38 4.15
C ALA A 11 5.49 8.04 4.36
N ILE A 12 5.03 7.25 5.34
CA ILE A 12 5.54 5.90 5.61
C ILE A 12 5.30 4.99 4.41
N LEU A 13 4.07 4.91 3.89
CA LEU A 13 3.77 4.08 2.72
C LEU A 13 4.59 4.48 1.50
N ARG A 14 4.73 5.77 1.19
CA ARG A 14 5.56 6.23 0.07
C ARG A 14 7.02 5.86 0.24
N HIS A 15 7.53 5.82 1.47
CA HIS A 15 8.91 5.42 1.71
C HIS A 15 9.09 3.92 1.47
N LEU A 16 8.21 3.09 2.05
CA LEU A 16 8.25 1.64 1.91
C LEU A 16 8.07 1.20 0.45
N LEU A 17 7.08 1.76 -0.26
CA LEU A 17 6.84 1.42 -1.65
C LEU A 17 8.00 1.84 -2.57
N ARG A 18 8.68 2.96 -2.27
CA ARG A 18 9.89 3.35 -3.00
C ARG A 18 11.03 2.35 -2.86
N LEU A 19 11.10 1.59 -1.76
CA LEU A 19 12.08 0.52 -1.62
C LEU A 19 11.74 -0.65 -2.54
N VAL A 20 10.45 -1.02 -2.59
CA VAL A 20 9.96 -2.10 -3.46
C VAL A 20 10.08 -1.72 -4.93
N ASP A 21 9.78 -0.48 -5.29
CA ASP A 21 9.84 -0.01 -6.68
C ASP A 21 11.29 0.00 -7.22
N ARG A 22 12.29 0.01 -6.33
CA ARG A 22 13.73 -0.10 -6.66
C ARG A 22 14.25 -1.53 -6.73
N GLU A 23 13.42 -2.54 -6.43
CA GLU A 23 13.84 -3.93 -6.49
C GLU A 23 14.18 -4.36 -7.92
N VAL A 24 15.22 -5.19 -8.05
CA VAL A 24 15.68 -5.71 -9.35
C VAL A 24 14.67 -6.69 -9.95
N ARG A 25 13.86 -7.32 -9.10
CA ARG A 25 12.82 -8.25 -9.53
C ARG A 25 11.63 -7.46 -10.08
N ASN A 26 11.29 -7.70 -11.35
CA ASN A 26 10.18 -7.04 -12.02
C ASN A 26 8.80 -7.54 -11.57
N ASP A 27 8.74 -8.67 -10.86
CA ASP A 27 7.51 -9.32 -10.36
C ASP A 27 7.25 -9.07 -8.87
N ALA A 28 8.00 -8.16 -8.24
CA ALA A 28 7.80 -7.83 -6.83
C ALA A 28 6.39 -7.25 -6.59
N SER A 29 5.71 -7.75 -5.55
CA SER A 29 4.41 -7.26 -5.13
C SER A 29 4.37 -7.07 -3.61
N VAL A 30 3.48 -6.20 -3.16
CA VAL A 30 3.20 -5.95 -1.74
C VAL A 30 1.76 -6.32 -1.48
N THR A 31 1.55 -7.23 -0.54
CA THR A 31 0.22 -7.57 -0.02
C THR A 31 0.08 -7.03 1.40
N LEU A 32 -1.04 -6.39 1.69
CA LEU A 32 -1.37 -5.91 3.03
C LEU A 32 -2.77 -6.36 3.45
N HIS A 33 -2.99 -6.39 4.76
CA HIS A 33 -4.32 -6.55 5.34
C HIS A 33 -4.87 -5.17 5.72
N ALA A 34 -5.85 -4.68 4.98
CA ALA A 34 -6.55 -3.45 5.25
C ALA A 34 -7.46 -3.60 6.47
N THR A 35 -7.62 -2.51 7.23
CA THR A 35 -8.71 -2.44 8.21
C THR A 35 -10.00 -2.10 7.43
N PRO A 36 -11.16 -2.68 7.76
CA PRO A 36 -12.40 -2.36 7.06
C PRO A 36 -12.68 -0.85 6.99
N GLY A 37 -12.99 -0.35 5.80
CA GLY A 37 -13.25 1.06 5.53
C GLY A 37 -12.00 1.91 5.28
N THR A 38 -10.81 1.31 5.29
CA THR A 38 -9.55 2.00 4.96
C THR A 38 -9.03 1.68 3.56
N GLU A 39 -9.72 0.84 2.80
CA GLU A 39 -9.38 0.47 1.43
C GLU A 39 -9.18 1.70 0.53
N PRO A 40 -10.05 2.73 0.54
CA PRO A 40 -9.86 3.92 -0.28
C PRO A 40 -8.58 4.70 0.05
N PHE A 41 -8.04 4.56 1.26
CA PHE A 41 -6.77 5.17 1.61
C PHE A 41 -5.61 4.49 0.87
N TYR A 42 -5.61 3.15 0.80
CA TYR A 42 -4.56 2.33 0.18
C TYR A 42 -4.66 2.30 -1.34
N GLU A 43 -5.86 2.39 -1.92
CA GLU A 43 -6.09 2.50 -3.37
C GLU A 43 -5.30 3.65 -4.00
N ARG A 44 -5.16 4.77 -3.29
CA ARG A 44 -4.35 5.94 -3.72
C ARG A 44 -2.86 5.65 -3.88
N PHE A 45 -2.39 4.50 -3.39
CA PHE A 45 -1.02 4.05 -3.56
C PHE A 45 -0.89 2.94 -4.61
N GLY A 46 -1.97 2.57 -5.31
CA GLY A 46 -1.97 1.52 -6.33
C GLY A 46 -2.27 0.12 -5.81
N PHE A 47 -2.76 0.00 -4.57
CA PHE A 47 -3.27 -1.27 -4.06
C PHE A 47 -4.66 -1.55 -4.63
N ASN A 48 -4.90 -2.80 -5.03
CA ASN A 48 -6.20 -3.27 -5.48
C ASN A 48 -6.73 -4.34 -4.53
N PRO A 49 -8.06 -4.40 -4.29
CA PRO A 49 -8.68 -5.47 -3.53
C PRO A 49 -8.35 -6.84 -4.12
N SER A 50 -8.07 -7.80 -3.25
CA SER A 50 -7.87 -9.20 -3.63
C SER A 50 -9.20 -9.97 -3.49
N ALA A 51 -9.27 -11.20 -3.99
CA ALA A 51 -10.44 -12.06 -3.79
C ALA A 51 -10.65 -12.44 -2.31
N THR A 52 -9.58 -12.40 -1.50
CA THR A 52 -9.64 -12.61 -0.06
C THR A 52 -10.05 -11.31 0.66
N PRO A 53 -11.05 -11.35 1.57
CA PRO A 53 -11.48 -10.18 2.31
C PRO A 53 -10.32 -9.46 3.01
N PHE A 54 -10.37 -8.12 2.97
CA PHE A 54 -9.39 -7.23 3.59
C PHE A 54 -7.96 -7.33 3.06
N LEU A 55 -7.65 -8.26 2.15
CA LEU A 55 -6.35 -8.28 1.49
C LEU A 55 -6.35 -7.34 0.29
N MET A 56 -5.29 -6.55 0.20
CA MET A 56 -5.03 -5.69 -0.94
C MET A 56 -3.62 -5.91 -1.45
N THR A 57 -3.45 -5.91 -2.76
CA THR A 57 -2.16 -6.16 -3.41
C THR A 57 -1.82 -5.06 -4.39
N ARG A 58 -0.55 -4.63 -4.38
CA ARG A 58 0.04 -3.72 -5.35
C ARG A 58 1.24 -4.39 -6.00
N SER A 59 1.32 -4.36 -7.32
CA SER A 59 2.53 -4.71 -8.06
C SER A 59 3.52 -3.55 -8.06
N ARG A 60 4.82 -3.85 -8.18
CA ARG A 60 5.85 -2.84 -8.45
C ARG A 60 5.45 -1.95 -9.63
N GLN A 61 5.77 -0.66 -9.52
CA GLN A 61 5.66 0.30 -10.61
C GLN A 61 7.07 0.65 -11.13
N GLU A 62 7.19 0.86 -12.44
CA GLU A 62 8.42 1.32 -13.10
C GLU A 62 8.72 2.80 -12.81
#